data_AF-A0A7C7ED66-F1
#
_entry.id   AF-A0A7C7ED66-F1
#
_cell.length_a   1.000
_cell.length_b   1.000
_cell.length_c   1.000
_cell.angle_alpha   90.00
_cell.angle_beta   90.00
_cell.angle_gamma   90.00
#
_symmetry.space_group_name_H-M   'P 1'
#
loop_
_entity.id
_entity.type
_entity.pdbx_description
1 polymer ?
#
loop_
_entity_poly.entity_id
_entity_poly.type
_entity_poly.pdbx_seq_one_letter_code
_entity_poly.pdbx_strand_id
1 'polypeptide(L)'
;MDKLRTEYRKWFWDGEFIDNQGANITYQDGQPYHPYSVFKAKDSTLGIAIANYEDCSVYVHVEWNDGSKPDKYRLIDNQDWNIVSHIIELPARSAAIIL
;
A
#
# COMPACT_ATOMS: atom_id res chain seq x y z
N MET A 1 -3.54 10.28 14.57
CA MET A 1 -2.38 9.37 14.49
C MET A 1 -2.56 8.07 15.29
N ASP A 2 -3.28 8.06 16.44
CA ASP A 2 -3.43 6.84 17.29
C ASP A 2 -4.29 5.71 16.70
N LYS A 3 -5.35 6.05 15.95
CA LYS A 3 -6.27 5.04 15.39
C LYS A 3 -5.58 4.12 14.39
N LEU A 4 -4.76 4.68 13.50
CA LEU A 4 -4.07 3.93 12.44
C LEU A 4 -3.07 2.91 13.02
N ARG A 5 -2.31 3.34 14.04
CA ARG A 5 -1.39 2.47 14.77
C ARG A 5 -2.13 1.34 15.49
N THR A 6 -3.30 1.61 16.05
CA THR A 6 -4.07 0.62 16.81
C THR A 6 -4.81 -0.36 15.89
N GLU A 7 -5.45 0.14 14.84
CA GLU A 7 -6.26 -0.64 13.90
C GLU A 7 -5.41 -1.56 13.01
N TYR A 8 -4.27 -1.08 12.52
CA TYR A 8 -3.44 -1.84 11.57
C TYR A 8 -2.12 -2.33 12.18
N ARG A 9 -2.03 -2.30 13.51
CA ARG A 9 -0.89 -2.79 14.29
C ARG A 9 -0.46 -4.17 13.83
N LYS A 10 -1.44 -5.05 13.58
CA LYS A 10 -1.26 -6.43 13.18
C LYS A 10 -0.31 -6.61 11.98
N TRP A 11 -0.37 -5.71 11.01
CA TRP A 11 0.53 -5.72 9.84
C TRP A 11 1.79 -4.92 10.11
N PHE A 12 1.66 -3.63 10.40
CA PHE A 12 2.79 -2.68 10.32
C PHE A 12 3.65 -2.58 11.58
N TRP A 13 3.20 -3.13 12.72
CA TRP A 13 3.93 -3.08 13.99
C TRP A 13 4.24 -4.46 14.56
N ASP A 14 3.28 -5.38 14.49
CA ASP A 14 3.42 -6.73 15.03
C ASP A 14 3.72 -7.77 13.92
N GLY A 15 3.64 -7.37 12.65
CA GLY A 15 3.95 -8.20 11.49
C GLY A 15 5.44 -8.20 11.12
N GLU A 16 5.80 -9.12 10.25
CA GLU A 16 7.16 -9.27 9.73
C GLU A 16 7.37 -8.33 8.53
N PHE A 17 8.40 -7.49 8.59
CA PHE A 17 8.86 -6.72 7.44
C PHE A 17 9.53 -7.65 6.43
N ILE A 18 9.02 -7.67 5.20
CA ILE A 18 9.52 -8.52 4.12
C ILE A 18 9.99 -7.70 2.90
N ASP A 19 10.35 -6.43 3.13
CA ASP A 19 10.79 -5.49 2.09
C ASP A 19 9.75 -5.32 0.99
N ASN A 20 10.07 -5.58 -0.27
CA ASN A 20 9.13 -5.51 -1.40
C ASN A 20 8.54 -6.88 -1.76
N GLN A 21 8.83 -7.93 -0.99
CA GLN A 21 8.38 -9.28 -1.31
C GLN A 21 6.87 -9.43 -1.09
N GLY A 22 6.21 -10.12 -2.01
CA GLY A 22 4.78 -10.42 -1.92
C GLY A 22 3.88 -9.45 -2.68
N ALA A 23 4.39 -8.29 -3.11
CA ALA A 23 3.66 -7.35 -3.94
C ALA A 23 4.53 -6.75 -5.05
N ASN A 24 3.94 -6.52 -6.20
CA ASN A 24 4.52 -5.77 -7.30
C ASN A 24 3.72 -4.48 -7.50
N ILE A 25 4.43 -3.36 -7.55
CA ILE A 25 3.83 -2.05 -7.78
C ILE A 25 4.50 -1.42 -8.98
N THR A 26 3.69 -1.00 -9.94
CA THR A 26 4.14 -0.33 -11.16
C THR A 26 3.40 0.97 -11.36
N TYR A 27 4.04 1.93 -12.01
CA TYR A 27 3.37 3.08 -12.62
C TYR A 27 2.43 2.60 -13.74
N GLN A 28 1.54 3.49 -14.18
CA GLN A 28 0.63 3.22 -15.29
C GLN A 28 1.33 2.82 -16.61
N ASP A 29 2.57 3.24 -16.81
CA ASP A 29 3.39 2.88 -17.98
C ASP A 29 4.11 1.52 -17.84
N GLY A 30 3.90 0.82 -16.72
CA GLY A 30 4.49 -0.48 -16.42
C GLY A 30 5.88 -0.41 -15.77
N GLN A 31 6.45 0.77 -15.55
CA GLN A 31 7.72 0.90 -14.83
C GLN A 31 7.55 0.55 -13.34
N PRO A 32 8.51 -0.11 -12.69
CA PRO A 32 8.46 -0.37 -11.25
C PRO A 32 8.32 0.93 -10.44
N TYR A 33 7.45 0.92 -9.42
CA TYR A 33 7.25 2.02 -8.51
C TYR A 33 8.05 1.86 -7.22
N HIS A 34 8.61 2.95 -6.71
CA HIS A 34 9.22 3.02 -5.37
C HIS A 34 9.05 4.46 -4.83
N PRO A 35 8.86 4.69 -3.51
CA PRO A 35 9.02 3.76 -2.39
C PRO A 35 7.74 3.06 -1.88
N TYR A 36 7.89 1.76 -1.59
CA TYR A 36 6.91 0.97 -0.83
C TYR A 36 7.60 -0.12 -0.01
N SER A 37 6.86 -0.65 0.97
CA SER A 37 7.26 -1.81 1.77
C SER A 37 6.06 -2.67 2.11
N VAL A 38 6.31 -3.98 2.22
CA VAL A 38 5.33 -5.03 2.48
C VAL A 38 5.59 -5.65 3.84
N PHE A 39 4.51 -5.90 4.55
CA PHE A 39 4.49 -6.50 5.87
C PHE A 39 3.57 -7.70 5.86
N LYS A 40 4.03 -8.80 6.46
CA LYS A 40 3.26 -10.02 6.62
C LYS A 40 2.76 -10.15 8.06
N ALA A 41 1.46 -10.16 8.24
CA ALA A 41 0.85 -10.41 9.53
C ALA A 41 0.99 -11.88 9.95
N LYS A 42 0.76 -12.15 11.24
CA LYS A 42 0.83 -13.52 11.81
C LYS A 42 -0.12 -14.53 11.18
N ASP A 43 -1.25 -14.07 10.64
CA ASP A 43 -2.19 -14.92 9.90
C ASP A 43 -1.87 -15.02 8.40
N SER A 44 -0.66 -14.62 8.01
CA SER A 44 -0.14 -14.60 6.64
C SER A 44 -0.80 -13.59 5.69
N THR A 45 -1.72 -12.75 6.15
CA THR A 45 -2.23 -11.64 5.33
C THR A 45 -1.15 -10.58 5.13
N LEU A 46 -1.14 -9.96 3.94
CA LEU A 46 -0.16 -8.93 3.58
C LEU A 46 -0.74 -7.53 3.79
N GLY A 47 0.14 -6.57 3.99
CA GLY A 47 -0.19 -5.16 3.99
C GLY A 47 0.97 -4.35 3.44
N ILE A 48 0.66 -3.30 2.68
CA ILE A 48 1.64 -2.45 2.03
C ILE A 48 1.57 -1.06 2.65
N ALA A 49 2.74 -0.48 2.94
CA ALA A 49 2.90 0.94 3.15
C ALA A 49 3.59 1.53 1.91
N ILE A 50 2.96 2.51 1.28
CA ILE A 50 3.45 3.16 0.06
C ILE A 50 3.46 4.68 0.26
N ALA A 51 4.44 5.37 -0.32
CA ALA A 51 4.53 6.82 -0.23
C ALA A 51 4.84 7.44 -1.59
N ASN A 52 4.15 8.53 -1.91
CA ASN A 52 4.46 9.40 -3.02
C ASN A 52 5.18 10.65 -2.51
N TYR A 53 6.47 10.76 -2.82
CA TYR A 53 7.25 11.96 -2.51
C TYR A 53 7.31 12.96 -3.67
N GLU A 54 6.67 12.70 -4.80
CA GLU A 54 6.64 13.64 -5.92
C GLU A 54 5.74 14.86 -5.63
N ASP A 55 5.97 15.93 -6.38
CA ASP A 55 5.14 17.14 -6.35
C ASP A 55 3.87 17.02 -7.21
N CYS A 56 3.67 15.87 -7.86
CA CYS A 56 2.48 15.53 -8.64
C CYS A 56 1.82 14.23 -8.14
N SER A 57 0.55 14.05 -8.46
CA SER A 57 -0.13 12.77 -8.26
C SER A 57 0.52 11.69 -9.12
N VAL A 58 0.67 10.49 -8.56
CA VAL A 58 1.12 9.30 -9.28
C VAL A 58 0.01 8.26 -9.30
N TYR A 59 -0.06 7.51 -10.39
CA TYR A 59 -1.06 6.47 -10.60
C TYR A 59 -0.34 5.14 -10.67
N VAL A 60 -0.70 4.24 -9.74
CA VAL A 60 -0.01 2.96 -9.58
C VAL A 60 -0.97 1.78 -9.71
N HIS A 61 -0.45 0.70 -10.27
CA HIS A 61 -1.04 -0.63 -10.23
C HIS A 61 -0.39 -1.42 -9.11
N VAL A 62 -1.19 -2.16 -8.36
CA VAL A 62 -0.73 -2.97 -7.24
C VAL A 62 -1.29 -4.38 -7.41
N GLU A 63 -0.39 -5.35 -7.40
CA GLU A 63 -0.71 -6.77 -7.53
C GLU A 63 0.07 -7.56 -6.48
N TRP A 64 -0.55 -8.58 -5.92
CA TRP A 64 0.13 -9.58 -5.11
C TRP A 64 0.91 -10.53 -6.02
N ASN A 65 1.88 -11.27 -5.46
CA ASN A 65 2.70 -12.20 -6.24
C ASN A 65 1.90 -13.35 -6.91
N ASP A 66 0.66 -13.61 -6.47
CA ASP A 66 -0.24 -14.57 -7.12
C ASP A 66 -1.07 -13.96 -8.27
N GLY A 67 -0.84 -12.67 -8.59
CA GLY A 67 -1.54 -11.92 -9.64
C GLY A 67 -2.90 -11.38 -9.21
N SER A 68 -3.33 -11.62 -7.97
CA SER A 68 -4.54 -11.01 -7.43
C SER A 68 -4.30 -9.56 -7.00
N LYS A 69 -5.37 -8.80 -6.83
CA LYS A 69 -5.30 -7.38 -6.44
C LYS A 69 -5.66 -7.24 -4.96
N PRO A 70 -5.08 -6.25 -4.25
CA PRO A 70 -5.58 -5.86 -2.94
C PRO A 70 -7.05 -5.47 -3.02
N ASP A 71 -7.77 -5.60 -1.90
CA ASP A 71 -9.19 -5.27 -1.86
C ASP A 71 -9.40 -3.77 -1.74
N LYS A 72 -8.54 -3.11 -0.96
CA LYS A 72 -8.77 -1.73 -0.53
C LYS A 72 -7.49 -0.99 -0.17
N TYR A 73 -7.56 0.33 -0.28
CA TYR A 73 -6.49 1.22 0.16
C TYR A 73 -7.06 2.41 0.94
N ARG A 74 -6.21 3.02 1.77
CA ARG A 74 -6.54 4.18 2.57
C ARG A 74 -5.35 5.13 2.58
N LEU A 75 -5.59 6.40 2.24
CA LEU A 75 -4.55 7.43 2.38
C LEU A 75 -4.29 7.72 3.87
N ILE A 76 -3.08 8.10 4.23
CA ILE A 76 -2.79 8.48 5.62
C ILE A 76 -3.57 9.74 6.02
N ASP A 77 -3.74 10.67 5.08
CA ASP A 77 -4.43 11.95 5.30
C ASP A 77 -5.96 11.86 5.18
N ASN A 78 -6.49 10.77 4.59
CA ASN A 78 -7.92 10.54 4.47
C ASN A 78 -8.34 9.28 5.25
N GLN A 79 -9.36 9.39 6.11
CA GLN A 79 -9.78 8.27 6.94
C GLN A 79 -10.61 7.22 6.21
N ASP A 80 -11.07 7.52 4.99
CA ASP A 80 -11.94 6.64 4.23
C ASP A 80 -11.17 5.54 3.48
N TRP A 81 -11.73 4.33 3.51
CA TRP A 81 -11.27 3.22 2.70
C TRP A 81 -11.84 3.32 1.29
N ASN A 82 -10.98 3.14 0.31
CA ASN A 82 -11.32 3.10 -1.11
C ASN A 82 -11.12 1.68 -1.61
N ILE A 83 -12.06 1.19 -2.45
CA ILE A 83 -11.93 -0.12 -3.09
C ILE A 83 -10.90 0.00 -4.22
N VAL A 84 -9.98 -0.96 -4.31
CA VAL A 84 -9.02 -1.02 -5.41
C VAL A 84 -9.73 -1.55 -6.65
N SER A 85 -10.04 -0.67 -7.60
CA SER A 85 -10.67 -1.07 -8.86
C SER A 85 -9.63 -1.60 -9.84
N HIS A 86 -8.64 -0.78 -10.22
CA HIS A 86 -7.52 -1.11 -11.11
C HIS A 86 -6.30 -0.21 -10.93
N ILE A 87 -6.53 1.07 -10.63
CA ILE A 87 -5.50 2.10 -10.46
C ILE A 87 -5.71 2.75 -9.10
N ILE A 88 -4.63 2.96 -8.36
CA ILE A 88 -4.61 3.75 -7.13
C ILE A 88 -3.96 5.09 -7.45
N GLU A 89 -4.69 6.18 -7.16
CA GLU A 89 -4.11 7.52 -7.19
C GLU A 89 -3.47 7.80 -5.83
N LEU A 90 -2.18 8.14 -5.86
CA LEU A 90 -1.46 8.67 -4.71
C LEU A 90 -1.23 10.17 -4.96
N PRO A 91 -1.90 11.06 -4.22
CA PRO A 91 -1.68 12.50 -4.34
C PRO A 91 -0.22 12.88 -4.12
N ALA A 92 0.16 14.07 -4.61
CA ALA A 92 1.48 14.64 -4.34
C ALA A 92 1.77 14.65 -2.83
N ARG A 93 3.01 14.32 -2.44
CA ARG A 93 3.49 14.35 -1.04
C ARG A 93 2.57 13.61 -0.06
N SER A 94 2.13 12.41 -0.43
CA SER A 94 1.18 11.61 0.35
C SER A 94 1.69 10.20 0.66
N ALA A 95 0.96 9.47 1.50
CA ALA A 95 1.20 8.05 1.74
C ALA A 95 -0.12 7.30 1.85
N ALA A 96 -0.07 5.99 1.64
CA ALA A 96 -1.22 5.11 1.75
C ALA A 96 -0.86 3.77 2.38
N ILE A 97 -1.90 3.14 2.92
CA ILE A 97 -1.92 1.75 3.33
C ILE A 97 -2.78 0.98 2.35
N ILE A 98 -2.32 -0.19 1.94
CA ILE A 98 -3.05 -1.08 1.03
C ILE A 98 -3.15 -2.46 1.69
N LEU A 99 -4.36 -3.03 1.67
CA LEU A 99 -4.71 -4.33 2.25
C LEU A 99 -5.49 -5.17 1.23
#